data_AF-A0A7S2P385-F1
#
_entry.id   AF-A0A7S2P385-F1
#
_cell.length_a   1.000
_cell.length_b   1.000
_cell.length_c   1.000
_cell.angle_alpha   90.00
_cell.angle_beta   90.00
_cell.angle_gamma   90.00
#
_symmetry.space_group_name_H-M   'P 1'
#
loop_
_entity.id
_entity.type
_entity.pdbx_description
1 polymer ?
#
loop_
_entity_poly.entity_id
_entity_poly.type
_entity_poly.pdbx_seq_one_letter_code
_entity_poly.pdbx_strand_id
1 'polypeptide(L)'
;VEIDNRSEESFVLDGEWFDAGRWQSAPVPLIPKFSVTRLEFSSDEVFRGVVGLVWFVNESTLDMYFSCVFSNPLAGDGTFNGWAGPPPSDLLSEMYSAPAVTGYEGVQVPEGRGVAWNVIDKGCHVHVRLVILQELSPMDLADYPPAASEQNDMHDGTQAPLGPGPGVAGHPAIEGDAARGGEAAFAPAVETTTLAQHGAEDPTSSAIERFMNSTRPRDALDGVGSGLKVAGAG
;
A
#
# COMPACT_ATOMS: atom_id res chain seq x y z
N VAL A 1 6.80 -4.26 3.75
CA VAL A 1 5.50 -3.89 4.34
C VAL A 1 5.53 -4.25 5.82
N GLU A 2 5.33 -3.29 6.71
CA GLU A 2 5.19 -3.52 8.16
C GLU A 2 3.69 -3.58 8.50
N ILE A 3 3.23 -4.68 9.08
CA ILE A 3 1.83 -4.94 9.42
C ILE A 3 1.67 -4.86 10.93
N ASP A 4 0.92 -3.89 11.42
CA ASP A 4 0.46 -3.77 12.81
C ASP A 4 -0.94 -4.38 12.91
N ASN A 5 -0.99 -5.67 13.27
CA ASN A 5 -2.26 -6.37 13.42
C ASN A 5 -2.89 -6.02 14.77
N ARG A 6 -3.94 -5.21 14.76
CA ARG A 6 -4.67 -4.82 15.98
C ARG A 6 -5.94 -5.62 16.22
N SER A 7 -6.31 -6.53 15.33
CA SER A 7 -7.49 -7.38 15.51
C SER A 7 -7.22 -8.50 16.52
N GLU A 8 -8.30 -9.17 16.92
CA GLU A 8 -8.23 -10.37 17.77
C GLU A 8 -7.89 -11.64 16.96
N GLU A 9 -7.75 -11.51 15.64
CA GLU A 9 -7.55 -12.59 14.69
C GLU A 9 -6.07 -12.82 14.38
N SER A 10 -5.68 -14.09 14.27
CA SER A 10 -4.43 -14.49 13.62
C SER A 10 -4.72 -14.87 12.17
N PHE A 11 -3.78 -14.56 11.27
CA PHE A 11 -3.93 -14.83 9.85
C PHE A 11 -2.80 -15.75 9.35
N VAL A 12 -3.16 -16.91 8.80
CA VAL A 12 -2.23 -17.90 8.24
C VAL A 12 -2.08 -17.63 6.74
N LEU A 13 -0.85 -17.72 6.23
CA LEU A 13 -0.58 -17.56 4.81
C LEU A 13 -1.34 -18.64 4.01
N ASP A 14 -2.24 -18.20 3.14
CA ASP A 14 -3.06 -19.08 2.30
C ASP A 14 -2.51 -19.13 0.87
N GLY A 15 -2.04 -18.00 0.36
CA GLY A 15 -1.35 -18.00 -0.92
C GLY A 15 -0.72 -16.67 -1.31
N GLU A 16 -0.05 -16.72 -2.45
CA GLU A 16 0.74 -15.63 -3.01
C GLU A 16 0.71 -15.70 -4.53
N TRP A 17 0.82 -14.55 -5.16
CA TRP A 17 0.95 -14.39 -6.60
C TRP A 17 1.93 -13.27 -6.89
N PHE A 18 3.00 -13.56 -7.63
CA PHE A 18 3.96 -12.56 -8.10
C PHE A 18 3.90 -12.49 -9.62
N ASP A 19 3.61 -11.31 -10.15
CA ASP A 19 3.87 -11.04 -11.57
C ASP A 19 5.37 -10.78 -11.80
N ALA A 20 6.03 -10.14 -10.82
CA ALA A 20 7.47 -9.89 -10.82
C ALA A 20 8.06 -9.91 -9.41
N GLY A 21 9.27 -10.43 -9.27
CA GLY A 21 9.97 -10.55 -7.99
C GLY A 21 9.51 -11.75 -7.17
N ARG A 22 9.80 -11.72 -5.86
CA ARG A 22 9.50 -12.79 -4.91
C ARG A 22 9.62 -12.26 -3.47
N TRP A 23 9.36 -13.14 -2.50
CA TRP A 23 9.79 -12.93 -1.13
C TRP A 23 11.32 -12.75 -1.04
N GLN A 24 11.75 -11.72 -0.32
CA GLN A 24 13.16 -11.48 -0.03
C GLN A 24 13.68 -12.43 1.06
N SER A 25 12.83 -12.70 2.04
CA SER A 25 13.05 -13.63 3.16
C SER A 25 12.17 -14.87 2.99
N ALA A 26 12.22 -15.83 3.92
CA ALA A 26 11.23 -16.91 3.92
C ALA A 26 9.80 -16.32 4.04
N PRO A 27 8.79 -16.90 3.36
CA PRO A 27 7.41 -16.46 3.50
C PRO A 27 6.99 -16.47 4.97
N VAL A 28 6.24 -15.45 5.38
CA VAL A 28 5.74 -15.35 6.75
C VAL A 28 4.51 -16.23 6.88
N PRO A 29 4.55 -17.34 7.64
CA PRO A 29 3.46 -18.31 7.64
C PRO A 29 2.25 -17.84 8.46
N LEU A 30 2.45 -16.89 9.38
CA LEU A 30 1.45 -16.45 10.35
C LEU A 30 1.66 -14.98 10.69
N ILE A 31 0.58 -14.21 10.68
CA ILE A 31 0.50 -12.86 11.27
C ILE A 31 -0.26 -13.00 12.60
N PRO A 32 0.42 -12.97 13.76
CA PRO A 32 -0.24 -13.12 15.05
C PRO A 32 -1.15 -11.92 15.36
N LYS A 33 -2.18 -12.13 16.18
CA LYS A 33 -3.00 -11.07 16.75
C LYS A 33 -2.18 -10.11 17.63
N PHE A 34 -2.57 -8.84 17.68
CA PHE A 34 -1.92 -7.80 18.49
C PHE A 34 -0.40 -7.71 18.32
N SER A 35 0.08 -7.90 17.09
CA SER A 35 1.51 -8.02 16.81
C SER A 35 1.93 -7.20 15.60
N VAL A 36 3.23 -6.87 15.55
CA VAL A 36 3.85 -6.26 14.37
C VAL A 36 4.61 -7.33 13.60
N THR A 37 4.29 -7.47 12.33
CA THR A 37 4.88 -8.46 11.41
C THR A 37 5.46 -7.75 10.18
N ARG A 38 6.63 -8.18 9.70
CA ARG A 38 7.28 -7.56 8.54
C ARG A 38 7.31 -8.52 7.36
N LEU A 39 6.76 -8.06 6.24
CA LEU A 39 6.83 -8.74 4.95
C LEU A 39 7.88 -8.04 4.07
N GLU A 40 8.76 -8.81 3.45
CA GLU A 40 9.85 -8.29 2.61
C GLU A 40 9.82 -8.95 1.24
N PHE A 41 9.82 -8.11 0.20
CA PHE A 41 9.75 -8.52 -1.18
C PHE A 41 10.87 -7.86 -1.96
N SER A 42 11.45 -8.59 -2.90
CA SER A 42 12.54 -8.10 -3.73
C SER A 42 12.41 -8.66 -5.14
N SER A 43 13.06 -8.00 -6.09
CA SER A 43 13.19 -8.51 -7.45
C SER A 43 14.67 -8.63 -7.80
N ASP A 44 15.01 -9.75 -8.42
CA ASP A 44 16.33 -9.95 -9.02
C ASP A 44 16.36 -9.49 -10.48
N GLU A 45 15.20 -9.15 -11.04
CA GLU A 45 15.09 -8.69 -12.42
C GLU A 45 15.48 -7.22 -12.51
N VAL A 46 16.54 -6.96 -13.27
CA VAL A 46 17.15 -5.63 -13.41
C VAL A 46 16.18 -4.57 -13.91
N PHE A 47 15.14 -4.93 -14.66
CA PHE A 47 14.27 -3.98 -15.37
C PHE A 47 12.79 -4.01 -14.96
N ARG A 48 12.35 -4.93 -14.10
CA ARG A 48 10.91 -5.14 -13.84
C ARG A 48 10.44 -4.61 -12.50
N GLY A 49 11.32 -4.51 -11.51
CA GLY A 49 10.91 -4.21 -10.13
C GLY A 49 10.13 -5.36 -9.52
N VAL A 50 9.31 -5.10 -8.50
CA VAL A 50 8.49 -6.11 -7.80
C VAL A 50 7.00 -5.80 -7.94
N VAL A 51 6.19 -6.82 -8.24
CA VAL A 51 4.73 -6.73 -8.38
C VAL A 51 4.12 -8.01 -7.85
N GLY A 52 3.22 -7.92 -6.89
CA GLY A 52 2.57 -9.09 -6.34
C GLY A 52 1.37 -8.80 -5.46
N LEU A 53 0.76 -9.91 -5.06
CA LEU A 53 -0.39 -10.03 -4.18
C LEU A 53 -0.06 -11.16 -3.20
N VAL A 54 -0.34 -10.95 -1.92
CA VAL A 54 -0.30 -12.00 -0.90
C VAL A 54 -1.60 -11.98 -0.12
N TRP A 55 -2.08 -13.15 0.28
CA TRP A 55 -3.28 -13.25 1.09
C TRP A 55 -3.16 -14.33 2.16
N PHE A 56 -3.87 -14.06 3.24
CA PHE A 56 -3.91 -14.83 4.44
C PHE A 56 -5.38 -15.06 4.80
N VAL A 57 -5.64 -16.17 5.47
CA VAL A 57 -6.95 -16.53 5.98
C VAL A 57 -6.89 -16.63 7.51
N ASN A 58 -7.95 -16.24 8.21
CA ASN A 58 -7.93 -16.29 9.67
C ASN A 58 -7.86 -17.75 10.15
N GLU A 59 -7.04 -18.00 11.16
CA GLU A 59 -6.71 -19.35 11.60
C GLU A 59 -7.90 -20.10 12.21
N SER A 60 -8.82 -19.37 12.85
CA SER A 60 -9.85 -19.94 13.71
C SER A 60 -11.07 -20.42 12.93
N THR A 61 -11.60 -19.57 12.05
CA THR A 61 -12.92 -19.77 11.41
C THR A 61 -12.82 -19.94 9.89
N LEU A 62 -11.69 -19.56 9.29
CA LEU A 62 -11.46 -19.58 7.85
C LEU A 62 -12.46 -18.75 7.04
N ASP A 63 -13.03 -17.70 7.65
CA ASP A 63 -14.08 -16.84 7.07
C ASP A 63 -13.66 -15.36 6.96
N MET A 64 -12.47 -15.02 7.44
CA MET A 64 -11.87 -13.69 7.30
C MET A 64 -10.57 -13.78 6.54
N TYR A 65 -10.35 -12.84 5.64
CA TYR A 65 -9.17 -12.75 4.81
C TYR A 65 -8.43 -11.46 5.09
N PHE A 66 -7.10 -11.53 5.03
CA PHE A 66 -6.24 -10.37 4.92
C PHE A 66 -5.45 -10.48 3.62
N SER A 67 -5.47 -9.45 2.79
CA SER A 67 -4.68 -9.41 1.57
C SER A 67 -4.01 -8.06 1.37
N CYS A 68 -2.87 -8.05 0.69
CA CYS A 68 -2.28 -6.81 0.23
C CYS A 68 -1.67 -6.99 -1.16
N VAL A 69 -1.84 -5.94 -1.96
CA VAL A 69 -1.34 -5.81 -3.32
C VAL A 69 -0.28 -4.72 -3.33
N PHE A 70 0.80 -4.96 -4.06
CA PHE A 70 1.93 -4.04 -4.09
C PHE A 70 2.62 -4.07 -5.44
N SER A 71 3.10 -2.91 -5.85
CA SER A 71 4.09 -2.78 -6.91
C SER A 71 5.13 -1.72 -6.57
N ASN A 72 6.36 -1.98 -6.99
CA ASN A 72 7.45 -1.03 -6.99
C ASN A 72 8.26 -1.26 -8.28
N PRO A 73 7.80 -0.69 -9.42
CA PRO A 73 8.49 -0.83 -10.69
C PRO A 73 9.80 -0.04 -10.69
N LEU A 74 10.73 -0.37 -11.59
CA LEU A 74 11.99 0.38 -11.74
C LEU A 74 11.73 1.82 -12.21
N ALA A 75 10.72 1.99 -13.07
CA ALA A 75 10.31 3.27 -13.63
C ALA A 75 8.79 3.43 -13.50
N GLY A 76 8.35 4.63 -13.15
CA GLY A 76 6.95 4.93 -12.86
C GLY A 76 6.64 4.85 -11.37
N ASP A 77 5.35 4.84 -11.07
CA ASP A 77 4.86 4.92 -9.70
C ASP A 77 4.53 3.52 -9.19
N GLY A 78 4.96 3.22 -7.97
CA GLY A 78 4.49 2.04 -7.25
C GLY A 78 3.00 2.15 -6.94
N THR A 79 2.38 1.02 -6.64
CA THR A 79 0.98 0.93 -6.19
C THR A 79 0.93 0.15 -4.89
N PHE A 80 -0.05 0.45 -4.04
CA PHE A 80 -0.27 -0.31 -2.83
C PHE A 80 -1.74 -0.25 -2.43
N ASN A 81 -2.28 -1.40 -2.01
CA ASN A 81 -3.56 -1.46 -1.32
C ASN A 81 -3.60 -2.66 -0.38
N GLY A 82 -4.57 -2.67 0.53
CA GLY A 82 -4.81 -3.78 1.44
C GLY A 82 -6.29 -3.98 1.73
N TRP A 83 -6.63 -5.17 2.20
CA TRP A 83 -7.97 -5.56 2.64
C TRP A 83 -7.86 -6.47 3.86
N ALA A 84 -8.76 -6.31 4.83
CA ALA A 84 -8.99 -7.26 5.93
C ALA A 84 -10.51 -7.39 6.18
N GLY A 85 -11.04 -8.62 6.20
CA GLY A 85 -12.47 -8.90 6.35
C GLY A 85 -12.98 -9.90 5.31
N PRO A 86 -14.18 -9.71 4.71
CA PRO A 86 -14.65 -10.56 3.64
C PRO A 86 -13.70 -10.44 2.42
N PRO A 87 -13.37 -11.53 1.71
CA PRO A 87 -12.48 -11.42 0.58
C PRO A 87 -13.17 -10.69 -0.57
N PRO A 88 -12.41 -9.97 -1.41
CA PRO A 88 -12.95 -9.36 -2.61
C PRO A 88 -13.43 -10.46 -3.58
N SER A 89 -14.41 -10.14 -4.42
CA SER A 89 -14.94 -11.05 -5.43
C SER A 89 -13.87 -11.51 -6.44
N ASP A 90 -12.89 -10.64 -6.74
CA ASP A 90 -11.77 -10.93 -7.62
C ASP A 90 -10.48 -10.25 -7.11
N LEU A 91 -9.62 -11.05 -6.48
CA LEU A 91 -8.32 -10.60 -5.97
C LEU A 91 -7.38 -10.08 -7.06
N LEU A 92 -7.47 -10.61 -8.29
CA LEU A 92 -6.59 -10.20 -9.37
C LEU A 92 -6.99 -8.82 -9.91
N SER A 93 -8.29 -8.56 -10.02
CA SER A 93 -8.82 -7.23 -10.36
C SER A 93 -8.36 -6.17 -9.35
N GLU A 94 -8.37 -6.49 -8.06
CA GLU A 94 -7.87 -5.62 -6.99
C GLU A 94 -6.37 -5.28 -7.12
N MET A 95 -5.56 -6.21 -7.64
CA MET A 95 -4.15 -5.93 -7.92
C MET A 95 -3.98 -4.85 -8.99
N TYR A 96 -4.81 -4.86 -10.04
CA TYR A 96 -4.73 -3.90 -11.13
C TYR A 96 -5.45 -2.58 -10.84
N SER A 97 -6.35 -2.54 -9.86
CA SER A 97 -7.04 -1.32 -9.41
C SER A 97 -6.33 -0.62 -8.25
N ALA A 98 -5.23 -1.17 -7.74
CA ALA A 98 -4.45 -0.60 -6.65
C ALA A 98 -3.97 0.82 -7.00
N PRO A 99 -4.20 1.82 -6.13
CA PRO A 99 -3.88 3.20 -6.46
C PRO A 99 -2.37 3.46 -6.36
N ALA A 100 -1.89 4.44 -7.13
CA ALA A 100 -0.50 4.84 -7.14
C ALA A 100 -0.07 5.47 -5.80
N VAL A 101 1.10 5.09 -5.28
CA VAL A 101 1.62 5.57 -3.98
C VAL A 101 2.10 7.01 -4.01
N THR A 102 2.38 7.56 -5.20
CA THR A 102 2.95 8.91 -5.37
C THR A 102 2.02 10.04 -4.98
N GLY A 103 0.70 9.83 -5.07
CA GLY A 103 -0.32 10.84 -4.79
C GLY A 103 -0.81 10.89 -3.33
N TYR A 104 -0.34 9.99 -2.46
CA TYR A 104 -0.82 9.92 -1.09
C TYR A 104 0.15 10.53 -0.09
N GLU A 105 -0.38 11.47 0.69
CA GLU A 105 0.24 11.97 1.91
C GLU A 105 -0.60 11.55 3.11
N GLY A 106 0.07 11.13 4.19
CA GLY A 106 -0.60 10.70 5.41
C GLY A 106 -1.25 9.32 5.33
N VAL A 107 -2.22 9.11 6.23
CA VAL A 107 -2.86 7.82 6.47
C VAL A 107 -4.06 7.63 5.56
N GLN A 108 -4.09 6.52 4.84
CA GLN A 108 -5.19 6.10 3.99
C GLN A 108 -6.07 5.12 4.77
N VAL A 109 -7.38 5.41 4.82
CA VAL A 109 -8.38 4.56 5.50
C VAL A 109 -9.53 4.31 4.51
N PRO A 110 -9.32 3.46 3.50
CA PRO A 110 -10.37 3.21 2.52
C PRO A 110 -11.56 2.49 3.18
N GLU A 111 -12.77 2.97 2.89
CA GLU A 111 -14.00 2.54 3.55
C GLU A 111 -14.29 1.05 3.32
N GLY A 112 -14.72 0.35 4.37
CA GLY A 112 -15.09 -1.07 4.30
C GLY A 112 -13.93 -2.05 4.11
N ARG A 113 -12.68 -1.58 4.06
CA ARG A 113 -11.50 -2.42 3.76
C ARG A 113 -10.87 -3.07 5.00
N GLY A 114 -11.33 -2.72 6.21
CA GLY A 114 -10.79 -3.24 7.48
C GLY A 114 -9.31 -2.95 7.75
N VAL A 115 -8.68 -2.08 6.94
CA VAL A 115 -7.28 -1.70 7.07
C VAL A 115 -7.11 -0.19 6.97
N ALA A 116 -6.02 0.29 7.54
CA ALA A 116 -5.45 1.60 7.27
C ALA A 116 -4.00 1.43 6.85
N TRP A 117 -3.46 2.29 6.00
CA TRP A 117 -2.05 2.21 5.62
C TRP A 117 -1.46 3.58 5.32
N ASN A 118 -0.15 3.70 5.45
CA ASN A 118 0.59 4.90 5.08
C ASN A 118 1.97 4.55 4.51
N VAL A 119 2.39 5.33 3.53
CA VAL A 119 3.73 5.23 2.95
C VAL A 119 4.69 5.99 3.86
N ILE A 120 5.66 5.26 4.44
CA ILE A 120 6.68 5.82 5.32
C ILE A 120 7.87 6.33 4.52
N ASP A 121 8.29 5.57 3.51
CA ASP A 121 9.42 5.89 2.66
C ASP A 121 9.15 5.46 1.22
N LYS A 122 9.61 6.28 0.26
CA LYS A 122 9.43 6.06 -1.18
C LYS A 122 10.71 6.37 -1.95
N GLY A 123 11.07 5.50 -2.88
CA GLY A 123 12.28 5.58 -3.68
C GLY A 123 12.59 4.23 -4.32
N CYS A 124 13.88 3.85 -4.37
CA CYS A 124 14.25 2.49 -4.78
C CYS A 124 13.71 1.41 -3.83
N HIS A 125 13.42 1.80 -2.58
CA HIS A 125 12.72 0.98 -1.60
C HIS A 125 11.42 1.68 -1.23
N VAL A 126 10.33 0.91 -1.15
CA VAL A 126 9.03 1.41 -0.68
C VAL A 126 8.74 0.77 0.66
N HIS A 127 8.60 1.59 1.70
CA HIS A 127 8.20 1.14 3.03
C HIS A 127 6.78 1.60 3.31
N VAL A 128 5.85 0.64 3.34
CA VAL A 128 4.47 0.87 3.76
C VAL A 128 4.25 0.29 5.15
N ARG A 129 3.61 1.06 6.03
CA ARG A 129 3.05 0.57 7.29
C ARG A 129 1.55 0.38 7.08
N LEU A 130 1.06 -0.81 7.38
CA LEU A 130 -0.34 -1.21 7.29
C LEU A 130 -0.82 -1.60 8.68
N VAL A 131 -2.04 -1.18 9.02
CA VAL A 131 -2.71 -1.50 10.27
C VAL A 131 -3.96 -2.31 9.94
N ILE A 132 -4.07 -3.52 10.49
CA ILE A 132 -5.34 -4.28 10.46
C ILE A 132 -6.18 -3.77 11.62
N LEU A 133 -7.40 -3.32 11.33
CA LEU A 133 -8.28 -2.70 12.33
C LEU A 133 -8.88 -3.75 13.27
N GLN A 134 -9.34 -3.31 14.45
CA GLN A 134 -9.92 -4.20 15.46
C GLN A 134 -11.23 -4.84 15.01
N GLU A 135 -12.09 -4.04 14.37
CA GLU A 135 -13.43 -4.44 13.96
C GLU A 135 -13.38 -4.97 12.53
N LEU A 136 -13.26 -6.28 12.40
CA LEU A 136 -13.32 -6.98 11.12
C LEU A 136 -14.68 -7.65 10.95
N SER A 137 -15.19 -7.63 9.73
CA SER A 137 -16.43 -8.34 9.38
C SER A 137 -16.08 -9.72 8.81
N PRO A 138 -16.69 -10.81 9.30
CA PRO A 138 -16.56 -12.11 8.67
C PRO A 138 -17.27 -12.14 7.32
N MET A 139 -16.85 -13.05 6.43
CA MET A 139 -17.54 -13.32 5.18
C MET A 139 -18.93 -13.90 5.45
N ASP A 140 -19.95 -13.35 4.81
CA ASP A 140 -21.26 -14.00 4.72
C ASP A 140 -21.25 -15.05 3.59
N LEU A 141 -21.33 -16.32 3.97
CA LEU A 141 -21.35 -17.44 3.02
C LEU A 141 -22.62 -17.48 2.16
N ALA A 142 -23.72 -16.88 2.60
CA ALA A 142 -24.95 -16.82 1.82
C ALA A 142 -24.86 -15.80 0.66
N ASP A 143 -24.03 -14.77 0.84
CA ASP A 143 -23.86 -13.66 -0.09
C ASP A 143 -22.55 -13.78 -0.91
N TYR A 144 -21.85 -14.93 -0.84
CA TYR A 144 -20.58 -15.14 -1.55
C TYR A 144 -20.75 -15.90 -2.89
N PRO A 145 -20.11 -15.45 -3.99
CA PRO A 145 -19.29 -14.23 -4.11
C PRO A 145 -20.17 -12.97 -4.00
N PRO A 146 -19.67 -11.88 -3.37
CA PRO A 146 -20.42 -10.64 -3.33
C PRO A 146 -20.77 -10.27 -4.76
N ALA A 147 -22.04 -9.91 -5.00
CA ALA A 147 -22.48 -9.46 -6.32
C ALA A 147 -21.44 -8.45 -6.80
N ALA A 148 -20.80 -8.75 -7.94
CA ALA A 148 -19.78 -7.87 -8.50
C ALA A 148 -20.39 -6.47 -8.47
N SER A 149 -19.83 -5.60 -7.63
CA SER A 149 -20.36 -4.26 -7.45
C SER A 149 -20.55 -3.74 -8.86
N GLU A 150 -21.80 -3.48 -9.26
CA GLU A 150 -22.11 -2.87 -10.55
C GLU A 150 -21.47 -1.49 -10.46
N GLN A 151 -20.18 -1.47 -10.73
CA GLN A 151 -19.32 -0.32 -10.70
C GLN A 151 -19.93 0.53 -11.78
N ASN A 152 -20.69 1.53 -11.35
CA ASN A 152 -21.49 2.39 -12.19
C ASN A 152 -20.61 2.99 -13.28
N ASP A 153 -20.44 2.26 -14.38
CA ASP A 153 -20.08 2.76 -15.71
C ASP A 153 -21.27 3.53 -16.28
N MET A 154 -21.95 4.31 -15.43
CA MET A 154 -22.75 5.44 -15.84
C MET A 154 -21.78 6.57 -16.18
N HIS A 155 -20.89 6.29 -17.14
CA HIS A 155 -20.29 7.30 -17.97
C HIS A 155 -21.47 7.97 -18.68
N ASP A 156 -21.86 9.12 -18.13
CA ASP A 156 -22.83 10.04 -18.66
C ASP A 156 -22.53 10.26 -20.14
N GLY A 157 -23.29 9.54 -20.98
CA GLY A 157 -23.36 9.70 -22.42
C GLY A 157 -24.07 10.99 -22.79
N THR A 158 -23.68 12.12 -22.20
CA THR A 158 -23.97 13.43 -22.78
C THR A 158 -23.09 13.58 -24.03
N GLN A 159 -23.52 12.92 -25.11
CA GLN A 159 -23.13 13.27 -26.45
C GLN A 159 -23.53 14.73 -26.68
N ALA A 160 -22.55 15.62 -26.71
CA ALA A 160 -22.75 16.95 -27.27
C ALA A 160 -23.20 16.79 -28.74
N PRO A 161 -24.25 17.51 -29.19
CA PRO A 161 -24.69 17.45 -30.56
C PRO A 161 -23.57 17.95 -31.48
N LEU A 162 -23.22 17.12 -32.47
CA LEU A 162 -22.34 17.47 -33.59
C LEU A 162 -22.90 18.70 -34.32
N GLY A 163 -22.32 19.86 -34.04
CA GLY A 163 -22.51 21.05 -34.86
C GLY A 163 -21.78 20.89 -36.21
N PRO A 164 -22.39 21.30 -37.34
CA PRO A 164 -21.71 21.31 -38.62
C PRO A 164 -20.72 22.48 -38.66
N GLY A 165 -19.42 22.20 -38.54
CA GLY A 165 -18.35 23.17 -38.76
C GLY A 165 -17.98 23.26 -40.26
N PRO A 166 -17.91 24.46 -40.85
CA PRO A 166 -17.55 24.65 -42.25
C PRO A 166 -16.03 24.53 -42.46
N GLY A 167 -15.64 24.11 -43.66
CA GLY A 167 -14.27 23.78 -44.02
C GLY A 167 -13.27 24.93 -43.99
N VAL A 168 -12.00 24.56 -43.86
CA VAL A 168 -10.86 25.39 -44.25
C VAL A 168 -9.84 24.50 -44.96
N ALA A 169 -9.45 24.98 -46.14
CA ALA A 169 -8.58 24.32 -47.09
C ALA A 169 -7.10 24.31 -46.65
N GLY A 170 -6.42 23.22 -47.01
CA GLY A 170 -5.10 23.22 -47.63
C GLY A 170 -3.90 23.54 -46.74
N HIS A 171 -2.98 22.59 -46.61
CA HIS A 171 -1.54 22.88 -46.65
C HIS A 171 -0.76 21.68 -47.23
N PRO A 172 0.33 21.93 -47.98
CA PRO A 172 1.03 20.93 -48.77
C PRO A 172 2.13 20.20 -47.99
N ALA A 173 2.52 19.06 -48.56
CA ALA A 173 3.65 18.24 -48.18
C ALA A 173 4.97 19.01 -48.17
N ILE A 174 5.77 18.79 -47.13
CA ILE A 174 7.21 19.08 -47.13
C ILE A 174 7.94 17.77 -46.82
N GLU A 175 8.58 17.25 -47.87
CA GLU A 175 9.60 16.20 -47.81
C GLU A 175 10.91 16.78 -47.27
N GLY A 176 11.61 15.96 -46.49
CA GLY A 176 13.08 15.83 -46.46
C GLY A 176 13.89 17.01 -45.90
N ASP A 177 14.70 16.73 -44.86
CA ASP A 177 16.14 16.58 -45.09
C ASP A 177 16.85 15.95 -43.89
N ALA A 178 17.91 15.22 -44.21
CA ALA A 178 18.83 14.58 -43.28
C ALA A 178 19.97 15.54 -42.90
N ALA A 179 20.43 15.54 -41.65
CA ALA A 179 21.85 15.78 -41.32
C ALA A 179 22.15 15.73 -39.81
N ARG A 180 23.09 14.82 -39.47
CA ARG A 180 24.31 15.06 -38.70
C ARG A 180 24.30 15.97 -37.45
N GLY A 181 24.74 15.36 -36.35
CA GLY A 181 25.98 15.74 -35.67
C GLY A 181 25.85 16.73 -34.52
N GLY A 182 26.30 16.32 -33.32
CA GLY A 182 26.36 17.22 -32.18
C GLY A 182 26.72 16.53 -30.87
N GLU A 183 27.95 16.05 -30.80
CA GLU A 183 28.66 15.71 -29.57
C GLU A 183 28.86 16.98 -28.72
N ALA A 184 28.37 17.02 -27.48
CA ALA A 184 28.89 17.93 -26.45
C ALA A 184 28.44 17.45 -25.05
N ALA A 185 29.42 16.95 -24.30
CA ALA A 185 29.35 16.75 -22.86
C ALA A 185 29.36 18.09 -22.12
N PHE A 186 28.43 18.32 -21.19
CA PHE A 186 28.62 19.23 -20.06
C PHE A 186 27.67 18.84 -18.91
N ALA A 187 28.26 18.37 -17.82
CA ALA A 187 27.76 18.51 -16.44
C ALA A 187 28.82 19.32 -15.68
N PRO A 188 28.60 19.81 -14.44
CA PRO A 188 27.37 19.88 -13.64
C PRO A 188 27.10 21.31 -13.09
N ALA A 189 25.90 21.56 -12.56
CA ALA A 189 25.69 22.64 -11.61
C ALA A 189 24.77 22.17 -10.48
N VAL A 190 25.38 22.06 -9.30
CA VAL A 190 24.73 21.86 -8.01
C VAL A 190 24.20 23.22 -7.57
N GLU A 191 22.88 23.36 -7.44
CA GLU A 191 22.27 24.48 -6.71
C GLU A 191 21.59 23.97 -5.45
N THR A 192 22.23 24.25 -4.33
CA THR A 192 21.72 24.10 -2.98
C THR A 192 20.70 25.23 -2.72
N THR A 193 19.41 24.94 -2.81
CA THR A 193 18.38 25.84 -2.28
C THR A 193 17.91 25.34 -0.92
N THR A 194 18.42 25.99 0.12
CA THR A 194 17.93 25.94 1.49
C THR A 194 16.77 26.94 1.60
N LEU A 195 15.53 26.48 1.79
CA LEU A 195 14.43 27.36 2.20
C LEU A 195 13.81 26.85 3.50
N ALA A 196 13.77 27.73 4.49
CA ALA A 196 13.22 27.51 5.81
C ALA A 196 11.72 27.89 5.86
N GLN A 197 10.96 27.06 6.57
CA GLN A 197 9.88 27.35 7.54
C GLN A 197 8.54 28.01 7.14
N HIS A 198 7.54 27.57 7.90
CA HIS A 198 6.14 28.00 8.10
C HIS A 198 5.12 27.41 7.11
N GLY A 199 4.01 26.79 7.53
CA GLY A 199 3.34 26.80 8.84
C GLY A 199 1.84 26.86 8.58
N ALA A 200 1.19 25.69 8.56
CA ALA A 200 -0.27 25.55 8.57
C ALA A 200 -0.58 24.16 9.12
N GLU A 201 -0.75 24.08 10.43
CA GLU A 201 -1.16 22.85 11.11
C GLU A 201 -2.65 22.62 10.85
N ASP A 202 -2.97 21.64 10.01
CA ASP A 202 -4.34 21.17 9.80
C ASP A 202 -4.76 20.34 11.04
N PRO A 203 -5.78 20.73 11.82
CA PRO A 203 -6.07 20.12 13.12
C PRO A 203 -6.51 18.65 13.04
N THR A 204 -6.92 18.16 11.87
CA THR A 204 -7.28 16.75 11.62
C THR A 204 -6.08 15.82 11.52
N SER A 205 -4.93 16.30 11.04
CA SER A 205 -3.71 15.48 10.94
C SER A 205 -3.16 15.15 12.33
N SER A 206 -3.27 16.10 13.27
CA SER A 206 -2.79 15.92 14.65
C SER A 206 -3.52 14.82 15.43
N ALA A 207 -4.81 14.58 15.17
CA ALA A 207 -5.58 13.57 15.90
C ALA A 207 -5.22 12.14 15.45
N ILE A 208 -4.97 11.95 14.15
CA ILE A 208 -4.60 10.66 13.57
C ILE A 208 -3.14 10.33 13.89
N GLU A 209 -2.23 11.31 13.84
CA GLU A 209 -0.84 11.13 14.27
C GLU A 209 -0.74 10.82 15.78
N ARG A 210 -1.60 11.44 16.61
CA ARG A 210 -1.70 11.15 18.04
C ARG A 210 -2.30 9.77 18.31
N PHE A 211 -3.20 9.27 17.46
CA PHE A 211 -3.68 7.89 17.51
C PHE A 211 -2.57 6.89 17.16
N MET A 212 -1.74 7.18 16.14
CA MET A 212 -0.62 6.30 15.75
C MET A 212 0.59 6.36 16.70
N ASN A 213 0.80 7.48 17.40
CA ASN A 213 1.93 7.68 18.30
C ASN A 213 1.62 7.41 19.79
N SER A 214 0.35 7.28 20.21
CA SER A 214 0.00 7.13 21.64
C SER A 214 0.12 5.72 22.23
N THR A 215 0.47 4.71 21.43
CA THR A 215 0.56 3.31 21.91
C THR A 215 1.98 2.74 21.92
N ARG A 216 3.00 3.58 22.10
CA ARG A 216 4.27 3.07 22.65
C ARG A 216 4.00 2.71 24.12
N PRO A 217 4.14 1.44 24.54
CA PRO A 217 4.06 1.09 25.95
C PRO A 217 5.12 1.93 26.67
N ARG A 218 4.68 2.90 27.48
CA ARG A 218 5.58 3.48 28.48
C ARG A 218 5.89 2.34 29.42
N ASP A 219 7.15 1.90 29.43
CA ASP A 219 7.71 1.00 30.41
C ASP A 219 7.17 1.33 31.81
N ALA A 220 6.19 0.54 32.25
CA ALA A 220 5.82 0.41 33.65
C ALA A 220 6.83 -0.56 34.27
N LEU A 221 8.07 -0.10 34.37
CA LEU A 221 9.18 -0.82 35.00
C LEU A 221 9.93 0.14 35.92
N ASP A 222 9.21 0.70 36.89
CA ASP A 222 9.85 1.08 38.15
C ASP A 222 8.83 1.02 39.29
N GLY A 223 8.98 0.01 40.15
CA GLY A 223 8.28 -0.04 41.43
C GLY A 223 7.85 -1.43 41.89
N VAL A 224 8.37 -1.81 43.07
CA VAL A 224 7.93 -2.88 43.98
C VAL A 224 8.48 -4.27 43.63
N GLY A 225 9.45 -4.87 44.33
CA GLY A 225 9.69 -4.84 45.77
C GLY A 225 9.19 -6.13 46.43
N SER A 226 9.97 -7.22 46.35
CA SER A 226 10.00 -8.35 47.31
C SER A 226 11.18 -9.26 46.91
N GLY A 227 12.20 -9.54 47.71
CA GLY A 227 12.19 -9.65 49.17
C GLY A 227 12.05 -11.09 49.63
N LEU A 228 12.76 -12.07 49.02
CA LEU A 228 12.84 -13.42 49.59
C LEU A 228 14.30 -13.93 49.65
N LYS A 229 14.85 -13.91 50.87
CA LYS A 229 16.09 -14.60 51.22
C LYS A 229 15.76 -16.07 51.51
N VAL A 230 16.39 -17.00 50.79
CA VAL A 230 16.45 -18.41 51.19
C VAL A 230 17.87 -18.70 51.65
N ALA A 231 18.01 -18.90 52.95
CA ALA A 231 19.16 -19.57 53.54
C ALA A 231 18.93 -21.09 53.41
N GLY A 232 19.84 -21.78 52.73
CA GLY A 232 19.88 -23.24 52.68
C GLY A 232 21.25 -23.70 53.13
N ALA A 233 21.30 -24.32 54.30
CA ALA A 233 22.46 -24.96 54.87
C ALA A 233 22.81 -26.24 54.08
N GLY A 234 24.11 -26.45 53.85
CA GLY A 234 24.72 -27.64 53.27
C GLY A 234 26.23 -27.47 53.22
#